data_AF-A0AAX2AIR3-F1
#
_entry.id   AF-A0AAX2AIR3-F1
#
_cell.length_a   1.000
_cell.length_b   1.000
_cell.length_c   1.000
_cell.angle_alpha   90.00
_cell.angle_beta   90.00
_cell.angle_gamma   90.00
#
_symmetry.space_group_name_H-M   'P 1'
#
loop_
_entity.id
_entity.type
_entity.pdbx_description
1 polymer ?
#
loop_
_entity_poly.entity_id
_entity_poly.type
_entity_poly.pdbx_seq_one_letter_code
_entity_poly.pdbx_strand_id
1 'polypeptide(L)'
;MDLIAIAENTVKIILILGMPSLIVSMVIGLLISIFQAVTQVSDASLSFVPKMIFVSVFVLISLPWMGDHISTYTKDLWDLMLVFGK
;
A
#
# COMPACT_ATOMS: atom_id res chain seq x y z
N MET A 1 -1.54 -6.25 27.21
CA MET A 1 -0.93 -6.35 25.87
C MET A 1 0.37 -5.58 25.91
N ASP A 2 1.49 -6.24 25.61
CA ASP A 2 2.79 -5.60 25.64
C ASP A 2 2.94 -4.61 24.49
N LEU A 3 3.75 -3.56 24.66
CA LEU A 3 4.07 -2.57 23.62
C LEU A 3 4.49 -3.24 22.29
N ILE A 4 5.13 -4.39 22.38
CA ILE A 4 5.57 -5.22 21.25
C ILE A 4 4.38 -5.69 20.42
N ALA A 5 3.25 -6.07 21.04
CA ALA A 5 2.08 -6.53 20.32
C ALA A 5 1.42 -5.39 19.51
N ILE A 6 1.41 -4.18 20.06
CA ILE A 6 0.93 -2.98 19.35
C ILE A 6 1.84 -2.67 18.15
N ALA A 7 3.16 -2.74 18.35
CA ALA A 7 4.13 -2.55 17.27
C ALA A 7 3.97 -3.60 16.16
N GLU A 8 3.80 -4.88 16.52
CA GLU A 8 3.57 -5.96 15.56
C GLU A 8 2.28 -5.71 14.75
N ASN A 9 1.20 -5.33 15.41
CA ASN A 9 -0.08 -5.07 14.74
C ASN A 9 0.00 -3.85 13.82
N THR A 10 0.72 -2.81 14.24
CA THR A 10 1.00 -1.63 13.41
C THR A 10 1.72 -2.03 12.12
N VAL A 11 2.78 -2.83 12.22
CA VAL A 11 3.56 -3.27 11.06
C VAL A 11 2.71 -4.14 10.12
N LYS A 12 1.87 -5.03 10.68
CA LYS A 12 0.94 -5.85 9.87
C LYS A 12 -0.01 -4.98 9.07
N ILE A 13 -0.60 -3.95 9.68
CA ILE A 13 -1.53 -3.07 8.99
C ILE A 13 -0.83 -2.28 7.90
N ILE A 14 0.36 -1.73 8.16
CA ILE A 14 1.15 -1.02 7.13
C ILE A 14 1.45 -1.94 5.94
N LEU A 15 1.83 -3.19 6.20
CA LEU A 15 2.07 -4.20 5.16
C LEU A 15 0.81 -4.48 4.34
N ILE A 16 -0.32 -4.73 4.99
CA ILE A 16 -1.61 -5.01 4.34
C ILE A 16 -2.05 -3.82 3.48
N LEU A 17 -1.96 -2.60 4.02
CA LEU A 17 -2.30 -1.38 3.30
C LEU A 17 -1.37 -1.11 2.10
N GLY A 18 -0.09 -1.48 2.20
CA GLY A 18 0.90 -1.33 1.14
C GLY A 18 0.86 -2.42 0.07
N MET A 19 0.38 -3.62 0.38
CA MET A 19 0.28 -4.75 -0.56
C MET A 19 -0.38 -4.41 -1.91
N PRO A 20 -1.58 -3.80 -1.97
CA PRO A 20 -2.26 -3.55 -3.24
C PRO A 20 -1.45 -2.64 -4.18
N SER A 21 -0.85 -1.57 -3.65
CA SER A 21 -0.03 -0.67 -4.47
C SER A 21 1.29 -1.32 -4.90
N LEU A 22 1.91 -2.13 -4.03
CA LEU A 22 3.13 -2.88 -4.34
C LEU A 22 2.90 -3.88 -5.48
N ILE A 23 1.88 -4.73 -5.37
CA ILE A 23 1.56 -5.75 -6.40
C ILE A 23 1.36 -5.09 -7.77
N VAL A 24 0.60 -4.01 -7.81
CA VAL A 24 0.32 -3.28 -9.05
C VAL A 24 1.57 -2.65 -9.61
N SER A 25 2.38 -2.01 -8.76
CA SER A 25 3.63 -1.39 -9.19
C SER A 25 4.62 -2.41 -9.74
N MET A 26 4.62 -3.64 -9.22
CA MET A 26 5.45 -4.75 -9.67
C MET A 26 4.97 -5.28 -11.02
N VAL A 27 3.70 -5.64 -11.15
CA VAL A 27 3.14 -6.18 -12.39
C VAL A 27 3.33 -5.20 -13.54
N ILE A 28 2.99 -3.93 -13.31
CA ILE A 28 3.06 -2.89 -14.34
C ILE A 28 4.51 -2.51 -14.64
N GLY A 29 5.37 -2.46 -13.61
CA GLY A 29 6.80 -2.24 -13.81
C GLY A 29 7.44 -3.32 -14.66
N LEU A 30 7.06 -4.59 -14.46
CA LEU A 30 7.54 -5.71 -15.26
C LEU A 30 7.01 -5.67 -16.71
N LEU A 31 5.73 -5.38 -16.90
CA LEU A 31 5.17 -5.25 -18.25
C LEU A 31 5.90 -4.15 -19.03
N ILE A 32 6.06 -2.98 -18.42
CA ILE A 32 6.73 -1.83 -19.03
C ILE A 32 8.21 -2.12 -19.33
N SER A 33 8.92 -2.83 -18.44
CA SER A 33 10.34 -3.18 -18.66
C SER A 33 10.52 -4.15 -19.83
N ILE A 34 9.60 -5.10 -20.02
CA ILE A 34 9.59 -6.00 -21.18
C ILE A 34 9.34 -5.20 -22.46
N PHE A 35 8.37 -4.29 -22.47
CA PHE A 35 8.10 -3.45 -23.65
C PHE A 35 9.30 -2.59 -24.05
N GLN A 36 9.98 -1.98 -23.07
CA GLN A 36 11.21 -1.23 -23.30
C GLN A 36 12.34 -2.11 -23.86
N ALA A 37 12.51 -3.31 -23.31
CA ALA A 37 13.53 -4.25 -23.77
C ALA A 37 13.27 -4.73 -25.21
N VAL A 38 12.02 -5.05 -25.56
CA VAL A 38 11.65 -5.55 -26.90
C VAL A 38 11.78 -4.47 -27.98
N THR A 39 11.44 -3.22 -27.66
CA THR A 39 11.52 -2.10 -28.62
C THR A 39 12.89 -1.42 -28.67
N GLN A 40 13.82 -1.80 -27.80
CA GLN A 40 15.13 -1.15 -27.63
C GLN A 40 15.04 0.36 -27.30
N VAL A 41 13.90 0.82 -26.78
CA VAL A 41 13.69 2.22 -26.36
C VAL A 41 13.98 2.33 -24.86
N SER A 42 15.07 3.02 -24.51
CA SER A 42 15.48 3.27 -23.11
C SER A 42 15.17 4.72 -22.68
N ASP A 43 13.98 5.22 -23.00
CA ASP A 43 13.54 6.54 -22.54
C ASP A 43 12.86 6.41 -21.16
N ALA A 44 13.50 6.99 -20.15
CA ALA A 44 13.02 6.95 -18.76
C ALA A 44 11.61 7.56 -18.60
N SER A 45 11.25 8.53 -19.44
CA SER A 45 9.96 9.24 -19.41
C SER A 45 8.80 8.33 -19.79
N LEU A 46 9.03 7.43 -20.75
CA LEU A 46 8.05 6.47 -21.26
C LEU A 46 7.70 5.40 -20.20
N SER A 47 8.63 5.13 -19.28
CA SER A 47 8.43 4.22 -18.14
C SER A 47 7.58 4.84 -17.04
N PHE A 48 7.73 6.15 -16.85
CA PHE A 48 7.27 6.86 -15.67
C PHE A 48 5.78 7.21 -15.77
N VAL A 49 5.36 7.75 -16.92
CA VAL A 49 3.99 8.26 -17.11
C VAL A 49 2.93 7.15 -17.00
N PRO A 50 3.02 6.02 -17.74
CA PRO A 50 2.02 4.97 -17.65
C PRO A 50 1.96 4.38 -16.25
N LYS A 51 3.13 4.09 -15.65
CA LYS A 51 3.21 3.51 -14.29
C LYS A 51 2.54 4.41 -13.24
N MET A 52 2.74 5.72 -13.30
CA MET A 52 2.13 6.68 -12.37
C MET A 52 0.60 6.71 -12.50
N ILE A 53 0.07 6.66 -13.73
CA ILE A 53 -1.39 6.66 -13.96
C ILE A 53 -2.01 5.41 -13.34
N PHE A 54 -1.45 4.23 -13.63
CA PHE A 54 -2.01 2.99 -13.13
C PHE A 54 -1.92 2.86 -11.60
N VAL A 55 -0.78 3.21 -11.01
CA VAL A 55 -0.63 3.17 -9.53
C VAL A 55 -1.60 4.14 -8.88
N SER A 56 -1.74 5.37 -9.42
CA SER A 56 -2.69 6.36 -8.90
C SER A 56 -4.13 5.86 -8.95
N VAL A 57 -4.57 5.32 -10.09
CA VAL A 57 -5.93 4.77 -10.24
C VAL A 57 -6.18 3.63 -9.25
N PHE A 58 -5.20 2.75 -9.07
CA PHE A 58 -5.36 1.62 -8.16
C PHE A 58 -5.41 2.05 -6.70
N VAL A 59 -4.60 3.03 -6.30
CA VAL A 59 -4.67 3.64 -4.96
C VAL A 59 -6.06 4.28 -4.73
N LEU A 60 -6.61 4.95 -5.74
CA LEU A 60 -7.96 5.53 -5.63
C LEU A 60 -9.03 4.47 -5.41
N ILE A 61 -8.91 3.30 -6.06
CA ILE A 61 -9.84 2.18 -5.89
C ILE A 61 -9.65 1.52 -4.52
N SER A 62 -8.41 1.43 -4.01
CA SER A 62 -8.13 0.83 -2.71
C SER A 62 -8.43 1.73 -1.51
N LEU A 63 -8.67 3.04 -1.72
CA LEU A 63 -8.94 4.01 -0.65
C LEU A 63 -10.04 3.60 0.34
N PRO A 64 -11.24 3.15 -0.08
CA PRO A 64 -12.31 2.78 0.86
C PRO A 64 -11.88 1.63 1.78
N TRP A 65 -11.29 0.59 1.19
CA TRP A 65 -10.80 -0.58 1.92
C TRP A 65 -9.66 -0.21 2.89
N MET A 66 -8.74 0.67 2.48
CA MET A 66 -7.69 1.20 3.35
C MET A 66 -8.29 2.00 4.53
N GLY A 67 -9.32 2.79 4.25
CA GLY A 67 -10.06 3.55 5.26
C GLY A 67 -10.68 2.66 6.32
N ASP A 68 -11.31 1.55 5.92
CA ASP A 68 -11.91 0.58 6.84
C ASP A 68 -10.87 -0.05 7.78
N HIS A 69 -9.69 -0.40 7.25
CA HIS A 69 -8.59 -0.98 8.04
C HIS A 69 -8.04 0.02 9.05
N ILE A 70 -7.83 1.27 8.64
CA ILE A 70 -7.34 2.32 9.54
C ILE A 70 -8.38 2.65 10.62
N SER A 71 -9.66 2.73 10.25
CA SER A 71 -10.74 2.99 11.22
C SER A 71 -10.85 1.88 12.26
N THR A 72 -10.78 0.62 11.83
CA THR A 72 -10.80 -0.55 12.72
C THR A 72 -9.63 -0.51 13.69
N TYR A 73 -8.42 -0.31 13.18
CA TYR A 73 -7.24 -0.22 14.03
C TYR A 73 -7.29 0.94 15.04
N THR A 74 -7.83 2.08 14.61
CA THR A 74 -7.99 3.25 15.49
C THR A 74 -8.95 2.95 16.64
N LYS A 75 -10.02 2.20 16.40
CA LYS A 75 -10.96 1.76 17.44
C LYS A 75 -10.29 0.80 18.42
N ASP A 76 -9.53 -0.17 17.91
CA ASP A 76 -8.79 -1.13 18.75
C ASP A 76 -7.80 -0.41 19.68
N LEU A 77 -7.11 0.62 19.18
CA LEU A 77 -6.22 1.45 19.99
C LEU A 77 -6.97 2.30 21.02
N TRP A 78 -8.14 2.82 20.65
CA TRP A 78 -8.97 3.63 21.53
C TRP A 78 -9.51 2.81 22.71
N ASP A 79 -10.02 1.61 22.43
CA ASP A 79 -10.50 0.69 23.46
C ASP A 79 -9.37 0.29 24.42
N LEU A 80 -8.17 0.07 23.89
CA LEU A 80 -6.99 -0.20 24.70
C LEU A 80 -6.67 0.98 25.64
N MET A 81 -6.69 2.21 25.15
CA MET A 81 -6.47 3.40 25.99
C MET A 81 -7.52 3.55 27.11
N LEU A 82 -8.79 3.28 26.82
CA LEU A 82 -9.88 3.37 27.80
C LEU A 82 -9.76 2.33 28.92
N VAL A 83 -9.20 1.15 28.64
CA VAL A 83 -8.95 0.10 29.64
C VAL A 83 -7.79 0.48 30.57
N PHE A 84 -6.71 1.06 30.05
CA PHE A 84 -5.56 1.50 30.85
C PHE A 84 -5.84 2.81 31.64
N GLY A 85 -6.84 3.58 31.22
CA GLY A 85 -7.27 4.80 31.92
C GLY A 85 -8.14 4.56 33.16
N LYS A 86 -8.40 3.30 33.54
CA LYS A 86 -9.10 2.90 34.77
C LYS A 86 -8.15 2.29 35.79
#